data_AF-A0A0Q7VP15-F1
#
_entry.id   AF-A0A0Q7VP15-F1
#
_cell.length_a   1.000
_cell.length_b   1.000
_cell.length_c   1.000
_cell.angle_alpha   90.00
_cell.angle_beta   90.00
_cell.angle_gamma   90.00
#
_symmetry.space_group_name_H-M   'P 1'
#
loop_
_entity.id
_entity.type
_entity.pdbx_description
1 polymer ?
#
loop_
_entity_poly.entity_id
_entity_poly.type
_entity_poly.pdbx_seq_one_letter_code
_entity_poly.pdbx_strand_id
1 'polypeptide(L)'
;MRGQAGFWDIDERYARLSEAGDPLEKLNAVVPWEVFRKPLAKALKRSDGAKGGRPPYDAVLMFKIMVLQALYSLSDDQAEFQIQDRLSFMRFLGLGLGDRVPDAKTIWLFREHLTQARAVENLFARFDKHLTRAGYLAMGGQIVDATIVAAPKQRNTDAEKADIKAGKIPDEWKDKPAKLRQKDRDARWTVKFSKAKAAEDGKPQPRDIAIPAFGYKNHASIDRRHGLIRGWNVTSAAAYDGAQLRNVLDKNNTSSTVWADTAYRSKKNEEWLEKNGYVSDIHQKKPKGRPMSEATSRANGRRSKTRAFVEHVFAQQKSRMGLFVRTIGIARARTKIGMANLAYNLTRFVWHEGRTASA
;
A
#
# COMPACT_ATOMS: atom_id res chain seq x y z
N MET A 1 14.78 3.71 45.61
CA MET A 1 13.42 3.56 46.17
C MET A 1 12.44 3.52 45.02
N ARG A 2 11.61 2.47 44.89
CA ARG A 2 10.48 2.51 43.95
C ARG A 2 9.39 3.35 44.61
N GLY A 3 9.25 4.61 44.21
CA GLY A 3 8.13 5.45 44.61
C GLY A 3 6.82 4.88 44.08
N GLN A 4 5.74 5.06 44.83
CA GLN A 4 4.39 4.69 44.40
C GLN A 4 4.02 5.54 43.17
N ALA A 5 3.47 4.91 42.13
CA ALA A 5 3.00 5.65 40.96
C ALA A 5 1.91 6.63 41.38
N GLY A 6 2.05 7.89 40.99
CA GLY A 6 1.05 8.92 41.19
C GLY A 6 -0.21 8.60 40.38
N PHE A 7 -1.36 9.01 40.93
CA PHE A 7 -2.67 8.77 40.30
C PHE A 7 -2.77 9.37 38.88
N TRP A 8 -2.02 10.43 38.60
CA TRP A 8 -2.03 11.17 37.33
C TRP A 8 -0.84 10.89 36.42
N ASP A 9 0.08 9.99 36.80
CA ASP A 9 1.36 9.78 36.08
C ASP A 9 1.16 9.40 34.60
N ILE A 10 0.07 8.68 34.29
CA ILE A 10 -0.25 8.27 32.91
C ILE A 10 -0.79 9.45 32.11
N ASP A 11 -1.66 10.26 32.70
CA ASP A 11 -2.25 11.43 32.05
C ASP A 11 -1.20 12.50 31.77
N GLU A 12 -0.26 12.73 32.72
CA GLU A 12 0.89 13.60 32.49
C GLU A 12 1.78 13.11 31.35
N ARG A 13 2.01 11.79 31.26
CA ARG A 13 2.75 11.20 30.14
C ARG A 13 2.01 11.40 28.82
N TYR A 14 0.68 11.24 28.80
CA TYR A 14 -0.11 11.50 27.59
C TYR A 14 -0.10 12.98 27.20
N ALA A 15 -0.15 13.91 28.16
CA ALA A 15 -0.01 15.33 27.88
C ALA A 15 1.33 15.64 27.20
N ARG A 16 2.45 15.15 27.75
CA ARG A 16 3.78 15.31 27.16
C ARG A 16 3.89 14.69 25.76
N LEU A 17 3.27 13.53 25.52
CA LEU A 17 3.22 12.92 24.19
C LEU A 17 2.41 13.77 23.20
N SER A 18 1.33 14.39 23.66
CA SER A 18 0.49 15.28 22.86
C SER A 18 1.25 16.56 22.49
N GLU A 19 1.98 17.15 23.45
CA GLU A 19 2.88 18.30 23.24
C GLU A 19 4.00 17.98 22.26
N ALA A 20 4.57 16.77 22.32
CA ALA A 20 5.56 16.29 21.35
C ALA A 20 4.97 16.01 19.95
N GLY A 21 3.64 16.10 19.79
CA GLY A 21 2.95 15.97 18.53
C GLY A 21 2.67 14.52 18.11
N ASP A 22 2.07 13.72 19.00
CA ASP A 22 1.69 12.32 18.70
C ASP A 22 0.87 12.23 17.38
N PRO A 23 1.44 11.62 16.32
CA PRO A 23 0.75 11.52 15.04
C PRO A 23 -0.48 10.60 15.10
N LEU A 24 -0.51 9.63 16.03
CA LEU A 24 -1.62 8.70 16.17
C LEU A 24 -2.84 9.36 16.83
N GLU A 25 -2.63 10.34 17.70
CA GLU A 25 -3.71 11.15 18.26
C GLU A 25 -4.45 11.93 17.15
N LYS A 26 -3.70 12.64 16.30
CA LYS A 26 -4.26 13.35 15.15
C LYS A 26 -4.97 12.42 14.18
N LEU A 27 -4.36 11.26 13.91
CA LEU A 27 -4.97 10.23 13.08
C LEU A 27 -6.29 9.73 13.68
N ASN A 28 -6.33 9.52 15.00
CA ASN A 28 -7.52 9.04 15.68
C ASN A 28 -8.66 10.08 15.69
N ALA A 29 -8.32 11.35 15.84
CA ALA A 29 -9.28 12.46 15.88
C ALA A 29 -9.92 12.77 14.53
N VAL A 30 -9.13 12.71 13.45
CA VAL A 30 -9.59 13.12 12.11
C VAL A 30 -10.24 11.97 11.32
N VAL A 31 -9.76 10.74 11.47
CA VAL A 31 -10.29 9.61 10.69
C VAL A 31 -11.62 9.15 11.26
N PRO A 32 -12.69 9.06 10.44
CA PRO A 32 -14.02 8.63 10.91
C PRO A 32 -14.09 7.10 11.00
N TRP A 33 -13.45 6.49 11.99
CA TRP A 33 -13.28 5.04 12.08
C TRP A 33 -14.57 4.21 11.97
N GLU A 34 -15.68 4.75 12.44
CA GLU A 34 -16.99 4.10 12.41
C GLU A 34 -17.53 3.84 11.00
N VAL A 35 -17.05 4.56 9.97
CA VAL A 35 -17.45 4.30 8.57
C VAL A 35 -17.02 2.91 8.10
N PHE A 36 -16.02 2.31 8.77
CA PHE A 36 -15.51 0.98 8.45
C PHE A 36 -16.26 -0.15 9.16
N ARG A 37 -17.00 0.13 10.25
CA ARG A 37 -17.63 -0.91 11.10
C ARG A 37 -18.51 -1.85 10.30
N LYS A 38 -19.46 -1.33 9.52
CA LYS A 38 -20.41 -2.14 8.74
C LYS A 38 -19.69 -3.03 7.69
N PRO A 39 -18.78 -2.50 6.86
CA PRO A 39 -17.93 -3.32 5.98
C PRO A 39 -17.13 -4.42 6.72
N LEU A 40 -16.53 -4.08 7.87
CA LEU A 40 -15.75 -5.03 8.66
C LEU A 40 -16.62 -6.14 9.25
N ALA A 41 -17.77 -5.79 9.83
CA ALA A 41 -18.73 -6.76 10.38
C ALA A 41 -19.18 -7.77 9.30
N LYS A 42 -19.48 -7.28 8.08
CA LYS A 42 -19.84 -8.14 6.95
C LYS A 42 -18.71 -9.11 6.56
N ALA A 43 -17.46 -8.66 6.61
CA ALA A 43 -16.31 -9.48 6.25
C ALA A 43 -16.01 -10.58 7.28
N LEU A 44 -16.23 -10.31 8.56
CA LEU A 44 -15.82 -11.19 9.65
C LEU A 44 -16.78 -12.37 9.88
N LYS A 45 -17.99 -12.34 9.30
CA LYS A 45 -19.03 -13.40 9.41
C LYS A 45 -19.12 -13.99 10.82
N ARG A 46 -19.12 -13.13 11.84
CA ARG A 46 -19.11 -13.57 13.24
C ARG A 46 -20.40 -14.33 13.53
N SER A 47 -20.31 -15.42 14.30
CA SER A 47 -21.49 -16.08 14.84
C SER A 47 -22.22 -15.13 15.79
N ASP A 48 -23.52 -15.37 15.95
CA ASP A 48 -24.44 -14.69 16.87
C ASP A 48 -24.10 -14.87 18.37
N GLY A 49 -23.03 -15.61 18.69
CA GLY A 49 -22.64 -15.90 20.06
C GLY A 49 -23.48 -17.00 20.73
N ALA A 50 -24.40 -17.64 20.01
CA ALA A 50 -25.34 -18.64 20.57
C ALA A 50 -24.64 -19.87 21.18
N LYS A 51 -23.39 -20.15 20.80
CA LYS A 51 -22.63 -21.30 21.31
C LYS A 51 -21.87 -21.03 22.61
N GLY A 52 -21.94 -19.82 23.18
CA GLY A 52 -21.19 -19.45 24.39
C GLY A 52 -19.68 -19.40 24.13
N GLY A 53 -19.10 -18.19 24.18
CA GLY A 53 -17.67 -18.01 23.95
C GLY A 53 -17.22 -16.63 24.36
N ARG A 54 -15.89 -16.44 24.48
CA ARG A 54 -15.30 -15.14 24.79
C ARG A 54 -15.77 -14.10 23.76
N PRO A 55 -16.27 -12.94 24.19
CA PRO A 55 -16.68 -11.88 23.26
C PRO A 55 -15.53 -11.52 22.31
N PRO A 56 -15.79 -11.43 20.99
CA PRO A 56 -14.76 -11.09 20.03
C PRO A 56 -14.34 -9.63 20.19
N TYR A 57 -13.07 -9.33 19.94
CA TYR A 57 -12.58 -7.95 19.93
C TYR A 57 -13.39 -7.04 19.01
N ASP A 58 -13.48 -5.76 19.34
CA ASP A 58 -14.12 -4.78 18.48
C ASP A 58 -13.48 -4.75 17.08
N ALA A 59 -14.32 -4.70 16.05
CA ALA A 59 -13.85 -4.79 14.67
C ALA A 59 -13.03 -3.56 14.25
N VAL A 60 -13.39 -2.38 14.75
CA VAL A 60 -12.68 -1.13 14.49
C VAL A 60 -11.33 -1.14 15.20
N LEU A 61 -11.27 -1.63 16.44
CA LEU A 61 -10.01 -1.86 17.16
C LEU A 61 -9.07 -2.76 16.36
N MET A 62 -9.55 -3.93 15.91
CA MET A 62 -8.74 -4.84 15.11
C MET A 62 -8.30 -4.23 13.76
N PHE A 63 -9.15 -3.40 13.15
CA PHE A 63 -8.80 -2.67 11.94
C PHE A 63 -7.73 -1.59 12.19
N LYS A 64 -7.81 -0.86 13.29
CA LYS A 64 -6.75 0.07 13.72
C LYS A 64 -5.41 -0.65 13.93
N ILE A 65 -5.42 -1.87 14.46
CA ILE A 65 -4.19 -2.70 14.53
C ILE A 65 -3.63 -2.98 13.13
N MET A 66 -4.47 -3.29 12.13
CA MET A 66 -4.00 -3.46 10.75
C MET A 66 -3.37 -2.17 10.19
N VAL A 67 -3.90 -1.00 10.56
CA VAL A 67 -3.32 0.30 10.20
C VAL A 67 -1.96 0.49 10.87
N LEU A 68 -1.81 0.20 12.16
CA LEU A 68 -0.50 0.25 12.84
C LEU A 68 0.51 -0.69 12.17
N GLN A 69 0.12 -1.92 11.84
CA GLN A 69 0.98 -2.87 11.12
C GLN A 69 1.39 -2.39 9.73
N ALA A 70 0.57 -1.55 9.08
CA ALA A 70 0.90 -0.94 7.80
C ALA A 70 1.83 0.25 7.98
N LEU A 71 1.57 1.13 8.95
CA LEU A 71 2.35 2.34 9.21
C LEU A 71 3.76 2.05 9.74
N TYR A 72 3.92 1.01 10.55
CA TYR A 72 5.18 0.69 11.23
C TYR A 72 5.82 -0.64 10.76
N SER A 73 5.35 -1.23 9.65
CA SER A 73 5.83 -2.52 9.10
C SER A 73 5.85 -3.70 10.09
N LEU A 74 4.96 -3.71 11.09
CA LEU A 74 4.98 -4.73 12.15
C LEU A 74 4.51 -6.10 11.64
N SER A 75 5.10 -7.16 12.19
CA SER A 75 4.55 -8.53 12.13
C SER A 75 3.37 -8.66 13.10
N ASP A 76 2.75 -9.84 13.14
CA ASP A 76 1.68 -10.13 14.10
C ASP A 76 2.23 -10.16 15.53
N ASP A 77 3.36 -10.83 15.77
CA ASP A 77 4.03 -10.86 17.08
C ASP A 77 4.56 -9.49 17.52
N GLN A 78 5.12 -8.72 16.58
CA GLN A 78 5.57 -7.36 16.88
C GLN A 78 4.41 -6.41 17.15
N ALA A 79 3.26 -6.60 16.50
CA ALA A 79 2.08 -5.79 16.81
C ALA A 79 1.58 -6.07 18.23
N GLU A 80 1.47 -7.34 18.63
CA GLU A 80 1.13 -7.72 19.99
C GLU A 80 2.09 -7.10 21.02
N PHE A 81 3.40 -7.31 20.82
CA PHE A 81 4.43 -6.77 21.72
C PHE A 81 4.37 -5.24 21.83
N GLN A 82 4.33 -4.54 20.69
CA GLN A 82 4.36 -3.08 20.65
C GLN A 82 3.08 -2.45 21.23
N ILE A 83 1.93 -3.13 21.14
CA ILE A 83 0.70 -2.65 21.79
C ILE A 83 0.80 -2.78 23.31
N GLN A 84 1.44 -3.83 23.83
CA GLN A 84 1.67 -3.98 25.27
C GLN A 84 2.73 -3.00 25.80
N ASP A 85 3.73 -2.66 25.00
CA ASP A 85 4.87 -1.83 25.40
C ASP A 85 4.60 -0.32 25.28
N ARG A 86 3.86 0.13 24.25
CA ARG A 86 3.77 1.54 23.88
C ARG A 86 2.45 2.20 24.27
N LEU A 87 2.53 3.15 25.19
CA LEU A 87 1.39 3.97 25.64
C LEU A 87 0.64 4.66 24.48
N SER A 88 1.34 5.17 23.46
CA SER A 88 0.68 5.82 22.31
C SER A 88 -0.13 4.84 21.44
N PHE A 89 0.28 3.57 21.37
CA PHE A 89 -0.48 2.53 20.66
C PHE A 89 -1.72 2.14 21.45
N MET A 90 -1.59 1.98 22.77
CA MET A 90 -2.73 1.73 23.65
C MET A 90 -3.77 2.86 23.55
N ARG A 91 -3.31 4.12 23.63
CA ARG A 91 -4.16 5.32 23.48
C ARG A 91 -4.87 5.34 22.13
N PHE A 92 -4.16 5.06 21.04
CA PHE A 92 -4.73 5.01 19.68
C PHE A 92 -5.83 3.94 19.54
N LEU A 93 -5.63 2.79 20.17
CA LEU A 93 -6.57 1.67 20.17
C LEU A 93 -7.71 1.82 21.19
N GLY A 94 -7.60 2.76 22.13
CA GLY A 94 -8.56 2.93 23.22
C GLY A 94 -8.45 1.84 24.28
N LEU A 95 -7.23 1.32 24.50
CA LEU A 95 -6.94 0.29 25.51
C LEU A 95 -6.34 0.95 26.76
N GLY A 96 -6.83 0.57 27.94
CA GLY A 96 -6.21 0.85 29.24
C GLY A 96 -5.15 -0.20 29.62
N LEU A 97 -4.35 0.09 30.66
CA LEU A 97 -3.26 -0.80 31.11
C LEU A 97 -3.72 -2.20 31.52
N GLY A 98 -4.94 -2.34 32.04
CA GLY A 98 -5.53 -3.62 32.42
C GLY A 98 -6.28 -4.34 31.30
N ASP A 99 -6.43 -3.70 30.13
CA ASP A 99 -7.19 -4.29 29.03
C ASP A 99 -6.41 -5.39 28.33
N ARG A 100 -7.15 -6.39 27.84
CA ARG A 100 -6.55 -7.52 27.14
C ARG A 100 -6.15 -7.11 25.72
N VAL A 101 -4.87 -7.26 25.39
CA VAL A 101 -4.37 -7.04 24.02
C VAL A 101 -4.65 -8.26 23.13
N PRO A 102 -5.08 -8.08 21.87
CA PRO A 102 -5.19 -9.18 20.92
C PRO A 102 -3.82 -9.83 20.65
N ASP A 103 -3.76 -11.16 20.80
CA ASP A 103 -2.55 -11.92 20.49
C ASP A 103 -2.28 -12.00 18.97
N ALA A 104 -1.05 -12.38 18.61
CA ALA A 104 -0.60 -12.50 17.23
C ALA A 104 -1.51 -13.42 16.38
N LYS A 105 -2.04 -14.50 16.97
CA LYS A 105 -2.94 -15.44 16.27
C LYS A 105 -4.28 -14.79 15.95
N THR A 106 -4.81 -13.98 16.87
CA THR A 106 -6.05 -13.23 16.71
C THR A 106 -5.90 -12.16 15.62
N ILE A 107 -4.77 -11.45 15.61
CA ILE A 107 -4.42 -10.48 14.58
C ILE A 107 -4.31 -11.17 13.21
N TRP A 108 -3.62 -12.31 13.16
CA TRP A 108 -3.48 -13.13 11.94
C TRP A 108 -4.83 -13.61 11.42
N LEU A 109 -5.68 -14.18 12.27
CA LEU A 109 -7.00 -14.69 11.90
C LEU A 109 -7.91 -13.58 11.36
N PHE A 110 -7.88 -12.41 11.99
CA PHE A 110 -8.62 -11.25 11.52
C PHE A 110 -8.20 -10.85 10.10
N ARG A 111 -6.89 -10.79 9.83
CA ARG A 111 -6.38 -10.51 8.48
C ARG A 111 -6.82 -11.57 7.48
N GLU A 112 -6.76 -12.85 7.86
CA GLU A 112 -7.16 -13.95 6.99
C GLU A 112 -8.65 -13.84 6.60
N HIS A 113 -9.53 -13.51 7.55
CA HIS A 113 -10.94 -13.23 7.24
C HIS A 113 -11.11 -12.05 6.26
N LEU A 114 -10.35 -10.96 6.43
CA LEU A 114 -10.38 -9.84 5.48
C LEU A 114 -9.88 -10.26 4.08
N THR A 115 -8.86 -11.11 4.02
CA THR A 115 -8.32 -11.65 2.76
C THR A 115 -9.35 -12.53 2.05
N GLN A 116 -9.96 -13.48 2.76
CA GLN A 116 -10.97 -14.38 2.20
C GLN A 116 -12.22 -13.62 1.73
N ALA A 117 -12.63 -12.59 2.47
CA ALA A 117 -13.77 -11.76 2.12
C ALA A 117 -13.47 -10.69 1.04
N ARG A 118 -12.21 -10.52 0.61
CA ARG A 118 -11.75 -9.41 -0.25
C ARG A 118 -12.27 -8.06 0.24
N ALA A 119 -12.13 -7.85 1.54
CA ALA A 119 -12.78 -6.74 2.23
C ALA A 119 -12.06 -5.40 2.04
N VAL A 120 -10.75 -5.43 1.73
CA VAL A 120 -9.91 -4.22 1.66
C VAL A 120 -10.39 -3.26 0.59
N GLU A 121 -10.83 -3.77 -0.57
CA GLU A 121 -11.41 -2.96 -1.64
C GLU A 121 -12.69 -2.24 -1.18
N ASN A 122 -13.53 -2.92 -0.41
CA ASN A 122 -14.74 -2.32 0.15
C ASN A 122 -14.40 -1.26 1.21
N LEU A 123 -13.37 -1.49 2.03
CA LEU A 123 -12.89 -0.48 3.00
C LEU A 123 -12.36 0.75 2.27
N PHE A 124 -11.59 0.53 1.19
CA PHE A 124 -11.06 1.59 0.35
C PHE A 124 -12.17 2.43 -0.28
N ALA A 125 -13.16 1.78 -0.91
CA ALA A 125 -14.32 2.45 -1.51
C ALA A 125 -15.16 3.23 -0.48
N ARG A 126 -15.25 2.72 0.76
CA ARG A 126 -15.95 3.40 1.86
C ARG A 126 -15.23 4.66 2.30
N PHE A 127 -13.90 4.59 2.41
CA PHE A 127 -13.10 5.76 2.72
C PHE A 127 -13.11 6.77 1.57
N ASP A 128 -13.01 6.31 0.32
CA ASP A 128 -13.11 7.17 -0.86
C ASP A 128 -14.43 7.96 -0.89
N LYS A 129 -15.56 7.30 -0.60
CA LYS A 129 -16.85 7.99 -0.45
C LYS A 129 -16.86 9.04 0.66
N HIS A 130 -16.14 8.81 1.75
CA HIS A 130 -15.98 9.82 2.80
C HIS A 130 -15.14 11.00 2.29
N LEU A 131 -14.02 10.74 1.63
CA LEU A 131 -13.16 11.77 1.01
C LEU A 131 -13.94 12.65 0.03
N THR A 132 -14.77 12.04 -0.83
CA THR A 132 -15.67 12.77 -1.76
C THR A 132 -16.59 13.73 -1.01
N ARG A 133 -17.23 13.28 0.08
CA ARG A 133 -18.15 14.11 0.89
C ARG A 133 -17.42 15.22 1.63
N ALA A 134 -16.18 14.99 2.04
CA ALA A 134 -15.31 15.99 2.64
C ALA A 134 -14.69 16.97 1.60
N GLY A 135 -15.10 16.90 0.33
CA GLY A 135 -14.65 17.84 -0.71
C GLY A 135 -13.37 17.44 -1.45
N TYR A 136 -12.75 16.31 -1.10
CA TYR A 136 -11.54 15.79 -1.77
C TYR A 136 -11.88 15.03 -3.05
N LEU A 137 -12.57 15.70 -3.98
CA LEU A 137 -12.93 15.15 -5.28
C LEU A 137 -11.69 14.99 -6.17
N ALA A 138 -11.64 13.88 -6.90
CA ALA A 138 -10.59 13.62 -7.87
C ALA A 138 -10.85 14.42 -9.16
N MET A 139 -10.38 15.68 -9.21
CA MET A 139 -10.64 16.62 -10.32
C MET A 139 -9.39 17.03 -11.12
N GLY A 140 -8.19 16.67 -10.63
CA GLY A 140 -6.92 17.11 -11.24
C GLY A 140 -6.36 16.18 -12.33
N GLY A 141 -7.11 15.15 -12.69
CA GLY A 141 -6.66 14.02 -13.52
C GLY A 141 -5.91 12.97 -12.70
N GLN A 142 -5.37 11.97 -13.39
CA GLN A 142 -4.89 10.73 -12.77
C GLN A 142 -3.43 10.46 -13.13
N ILE A 143 -2.62 10.15 -12.11
CA ILE A 143 -1.24 9.74 -12.32
C ILE A 143 -1.12 8.25 -11.99
N VAL A 144 -0.76 7.46 -12.99
CA VAL A 144 -0.62 6.01 -12.88
C VAL A 144 0.85 5.62 -12.86
N ASP A 145 1.22 4.83 -11.86
CA ASP A 145 2.56 4.27 -11.77
C ASP A 145 2.57 2.98 -10.94
N ALA A 146 3.68 2.25 -10.99
CA ALA A 146 3.87 1.01 -10.26
C ALA A 146 5.15 1.03 -9.44
N THR A 147 5.10 0.45 -8.25
CA THR A 147 6.27 0.26 -7.40
C THR A 147 6.42 -1.19 -6.99
N ILE A 148 7.66 -1.66 -6.93
CA ILE A 148 7.97 -3.00 -6.46
C ILE A 148 7.96 -3.03 -4.94
N VAL A 149 7.21 -3.97 -4.39
CA VAL A 149 7.17 -4.30 -2.97
C VAL A 149 7.92 -5.62 -2.77
N ALA A 150 8.97 -5.57 -1.96
CA ALA A 150 9.82 -6.73 -1.74
C ALA A 150 9.13 -7.80 -0.89
N ALA A 151 9.49 -9.05 -1.15
CA ALA A 151 9.10 -10.22 -0.37
C ALA A 151 10.36 -11.06 -0.03
N PRO A 152 10.29 -11.96 0.97
CA PRO A 152 11.40 -12.85 1.31
C PRO A 152 11.88 -13.64 0.09
N LYS A 153 13.18 -13.51 -0.23
CA LYS A 153 13.80 -14.25 -1.34
C LYS A 153 13.81 -15.75 -1.01
N GLN A 154 13.30 -16.55 -1.92
CA GLN A 154 13.27 -18.01 -1.76
C GLN A 154 14.48 -18.66 -2.41
N ARG A 155 15.12 -19.58 -1.70
CA ARG A 155 16.15 -20.47 -2.26
C ARG A 155 15.46 -21.58 -3.02
N ASN A 156 15.53 -21.52 -4.35
CA ASN A 156 15.00 -22.52 -5.28
C ASN A 156 16.09 -22.86 -6.31
N THR A 157 16.11 -24.11 -6.77
CA THR A 157 16.95 -24.54 -7.90
C THR A 157 16.43 -23.96 -9.23
N ASP A 158 17.22 -24.01 -10.29
CA ASP A 158 16.79 -23.46 -11.59
C ASP A 158 15.65 -24.27 -12.23
N ALA A 159 15.63 -25.59 -12.02
CA ALA A 159 14.51 -26.45 -12.39
C ALA A 159 13.21 -26.03 -11.66
N GLU A 160 13.28 -25.87 -10.33
CA GLU A 160 12.13 -25.40 -9.53
C GLU A 160 11.64 -24.01 -10.01
N LYS A 161 12.56 -23.10 -10.35
CA LYS A 161 12.20 -21.77 -10.89
C LYS A 161 11.48 -21.88 -12.24
N ALA A 162 11.92 -22.78 -13.13
CA ALA A 162 11.29 -23.00 -14.42
C ALA A 162 9.84 -23.50 -14.27
N ASP A 163 9.62 -24.47 -13.37
CA ASP A 163 8.28 -24.99 -13.07
C ASP A 163 7.36 -23.92 -12.50
N ILE A 164 7.84 -23.15 -11.52
CA ILE A 164 7.07 -22.04 -10.93
C ILE A 164 6.73 -20.98 -11.99
N LYS A 165 7.66 -20.69 -12.91
CA LYS A 165 7.43 -19.77 -14.02
C LYS A 165 6.37 -20.29 -14.99
N ALA A 166 6.33 -21.61 -15.21
CA ALA A 166 5.29 -22.30 -15.99
C ALA A 166 3.96 -22.50 -15.23
N GLY A 167 3.88 -22.08 -13.96
CA GLY A 167 2.69 -22.25 -13.12
C GLY A 167 2.56 -23.66 -12.51
N LYS A 168 3.52 -24.55 -12.76
CA LYS A 168 3.56 -25.92 -12.24
C LYS A 168 4.06 -25.95 -10.80
N ILE A 169 3.71 -27.03 -10.09
CA ILE A 169 4.29 -27.36 -8.78
C ILE A 169 5.44 -28.33 -9.07
N PRO A 170 6.69 -28.03 -8.64
CA PRO A 170 7.79 -28.98 -8.75
C PRO A 170 7.44 -30.32 -8.10
N ASP A 171 7.78 -31.44 -8.75
CA ASP A 171 7.36 -32.77 -8.30
C ASP A 171 7.85 -33.06 -6.87
N GLU A 172 9.08 -32.68 -6.54
CA GLU A 172 9.65 -32.82 -5.18
C GLU A 172 8.85 -32.10 -4.07
N TRP A 173 7.97 -31.15 -4.43
CA TRP A 173 7.15 -30.42 -3.47
C TRP A 173 5.78 -31.06 -3.28
N LYS A 174 5.29 -31.82 -4.27
CA LYS A 174 3.99 -32.49 -4.21
C LYS A 174 3.94 -33.46 -3.05
N ASP A 175 5.03 -34.18 -2.83
CA ASP A 175 5.15 -35.18 -1.75
C ASP A 175 5.49 -34.54 -0.38
N LYS A 176 5.66 -33.20 -0.33
CA LYS A 176 6.05 -32.45 0.88
C LYS A 176 5.09 -31.29 1.16
N PRO A 177 3.88 -31.55 1.67
CA PRO A 177 2.86 -30.52 1.89
C PRO A 177 3.31 -29.40 2.86
N ALA A 178 4.16 -29.72 3.84
CA ALA A 178 4.75 -28.71 4.73
C ALA A 178 5.67 -27.73 3.99
N LYS A 179 6.53 -28.24 3.09
CA LYS A 179 7.41 -27.42 2.23
C LYS A 179 6.56 -26.54 1.31
N LEU A 180 5.52 -27.10 0.71
CA LEU A 180 4.64 -26.37 -0.21
C LEU A 180 3.97 -25.15 0.45
N ARG A 181 3.51 -25.28 1.70
CA ARG A 181 2.89 -24.17 2.46
C ARG A 181 3.85 -23.01 2.75
N GLN A 182 5.16 -23.25 2.72
CA GLN A 182 6.20 -22.25 2.97
C GLN A 182 6.73 -21.60 1.67
N LYS A 183 6.32 -22.10 0.49
CA LYS A 183 6.80 -21.60 -0.80
C LYS A 183 5.81 -20.60 -1.41
N ASP A 184 6.32 -19.44 -1.79
CA ASP A 184 5.55 -18.40 -2.46
C ASP A 184 5.67 -18.61 -3.96
N ARG A 185 4.60 -19.18 -4.52
CA ARG A 185 4.46 -19.49 -5.93
C ARG A 185 3.88 -18.34 -6.74
N ASP A 186 3.58 -17.18 -6.14
CA ASP A 186 3.01 -16.02 -6.83
C ASP A 186 4.02 -14.87 -6.96
N ALA A 187 4.91 -14.70 -5.97
CA ALA A 187 6.02 -13.77 -6.07
C ALA A 187 6.97 -14.13 -7.23
N ARG A 188 7.46 -13.13 -7.95
CA ARG A 188 8.36 -13.33 -9.12
C ARG A 188 9.57 -12.41 -9.05
N TRP A 189 10.62 -12.79 -9.75
CA TRP A 189 11.79 -11.95 -9.99
C TRP A 189 11.53 -10.96 -11.11
N THR A 190 12.12 -9.78 -11.00
CA THR A 190 12.24 -8.80 -12.07
C THR A 190 13.54 -8.02 -11.90
N VAL A 191 13.96 -7.30 -12.95
CA VAL A 191 15.17 -6.49 -12.95
C VAL A 191 14.76 -5.02 -13.01
N LYS A 192 15.23 -4.24 -12.03
CA LYS A 192 15.14 -2.78 -12.10
C LYS A 192 16.40 -2.25 -12.76
N PHE A 193 16.23 -1.48 -13.82
CA PHE A 193 17.34 -0.75 -14.44
C PHE A 193 17.34 0.68 -13.90
N SER A 194 18.43 1.04 -13.22
CA SER A 194 18.72 2.43 -12.91
C SER A 194 19.72 2.93 -13.93
N LYS A 195 19.29 3.89 -14.75
CA LYS A 195 20.21 4.57 -15.66
C LYS A 195 21.14 5.46 -14.87
N ALA A 196 22.42 5.35 -15.17
CA ALA A 196 23.39 6.22 -14.55
C ALA A 196 23.17 7.67 -15.03
N LYS A 197 23.32 8.66 -14.13
CA LYS A 197 23.31 10.07 -14.55
C LYS A 197 24.53 10.30 -15.44
N ALA A 198 24.36 11.07 -16.51
CA ALA A 198 25.48 11.46 -17.36
C ALA A 198 26.57 12.10 -16.47
N ALA A 199 27.81 11.64 -16.62
CA ALA A 199 28.94 12.25 -15.98
C ALA A 199 29.11 13.70 -16.51
N GLU A 200 29.46 14.64 -15.63
CA GLU A 200 30.06 15.91 -16.08
C GLU A 200 31.36 15.61 -16.82
N ASP A 201 31.68 16.46 -17.81
CA ASP A 201 32.80 16.28 -18.73
C ASP A 201 34.09 15.86 -17.99
N GLY A 202 34.71 14.79 -18.48
CA GLY A 202 35.97 14.26 -17.94
C GLY A 202 35.84 13.15 -16.88
N LYS A 203 34.64 12.83 -16.38
CA LYS A 203 34.45 11.66 -15.47
C LYS A 203 34.01 10.41 -16.23
N PRO A 204 34.43 9.19 -15.83
CA PRO A 204 33.96 7.95 -16.43
C PRO A 204 32.44 7.87 -16.38
N GLN A 205 31.79 7.51 -17.50
CA GLN A 205 30.34 7.33 -17.48
C GLN A 205 29.98 6.25 -16.45
N PRO A 206 29.15 6.58 -15.44
CA PRO A 206 28.73 5.57 -14.49
C PRO A 206 27.91 4.49 -15.22
N ARG A 207 28.07 3.22 -14.81
CA ARG A 207 27.41 2.09 -15.47
C ARG A 207 25.95 2.00 -15.06
N ASP A 208 25.07 1.62 -15.99
CA ASP A 208 23.69 1.27 -15.69
C ASP A 208 23.66 0.11 -14.68
N ILE A 209 22.86 0.25 -13.62
CA ILE A 209 22.77 -0.75 -12.55
C ILE A 209 21.49 -1.55 -12.75
N ALA A 210 21.65 -2.86 -12.96
CA ALA A 210 20.57 -3.83 -12.95
C ALA A 210 20.42 -4.42 -11.54
N ILE A 211 19.38 -4.00 -10.81
CA ILE A 211 19.10 -4.49 -9.46
C ILE A 211 17.98 -5.54 -9.52
N PRO A 212 18.27 -6.82 -9.23
CA PRO A 212 17.24 -7.85 -9.19
C PRO A 212 16.34 -7.65 -7.96
N ALA A 213 15.03 -7.66 -8.18
CA ALA A 213 14.02 -7.52 -7.15
C ALA A 213 13.06 -8.72 -7.17
N PHE A 214 12.71 -9.21 -5.99
CA PHE A 214 11.77 -10.32 -5.82
C PHE A 214 10.57 -9.86 -5.00
N GLY A 215 9.37 -10.18 -5.49
CA GLY A 215 8.12 -9.91 -4.77
C GLY A 215 6.96 -9.56 -5.69
N TYR A 216 6.28 -8.48 -5.35
CA TYR A 216 5.03 -8.02 -5.96
C TYR A 216 5.16 -6.59 -6.50
N LYS A 217 4.19 -6.16 -7.31
CA LYS A 217 4.03 -4.77 -7.74
C LYS A 217 2.74 -4.19 -7.17
N ASN A 218 2.84 -2.99 -6.61
CA ASN A 218 1.71 -2.13 -6.29
C ASN A 218 1.53 -1.15 -7.44
N HIS A 219 0.51 -1.38 -8.26
CA HIS A 219 0.07 -0.44 -9.30
C HIS A 219 -0.92 0.51 -8.65
N ALA A 220 -0.70 1.82 -8.76
CA ALA A 220 -1.55 2.81 -8.13
C ALA A 220 -1.87 3.94 -9.12
N SER A 221 -3.12 4.39 -9.08
CA SER A 221 -3.59 5.64 -9.67
C SER A 221 -3.85 6.62 -8.54
N ILE A 222 -3.22 7.80 -8.59
CA ILE A 222 -3.45 8.87 -7.63
C ILE A 222 -4.17 10.04 -8.31
N ASP A 223 -4.98 10.77 -7.54
CA ASP A 223 -5.47 12.06 -8.00
C ASP A 223 -4.36 13.12 -7.90
N ARG A 224 -4.16 13.89 -8.97
CA ARG A 224 -3.06 14.86 -9.05
C ARG A 224 -3.14 15.97 -8.00
N ARG A 225 -4.34 16.40 -7.62
CA ARG A 225 -4.57 17.59 -6.79
C ARG A 225 -4.24 17.33 -5.32
N HIS A 226 -4.76 16.24 -4.77
CA HIS A 226 -4.64 15.88 -3.36
C HIS A 226 -3.57 14.80 -3.13
N GLY A 227 -3.21 14.04 -4.16
CA GLY A 227 -2.26 12.94 -4.06
C GLY A 227 -2.83 11.75 -3.29
N LEU A 228 -4.15 11.56 -3.26
CA LEU A 228 -4.78 10.38 -2.67
C LEU A 228 -4.82 9.27 -3.73
N ILE A 229 -4.56 8.05 -3.30
CA ILE A 229 -4.70 6.85 -4.15
C ILE A 229 -6.20 6.64 -4.39
N ARG A 230 -6.63 6.52 -5.66
CA ARG A 230 -8.04 6.31 -6.06
C ARG A 230 -8.28 4.93 -6.63
N GLY A 231 -7.29 4.37 -7.31
CA GLY A 231 -7.33 2.99 -7.78
C GLY A 231 -6.00 2.31 -7.55
N TRP A 232 -6.04 1.00 -7.31
CA TRP A 232 -4.84 0.22 -7.12
C TRP A 232 -5.05 -1.25 -7.50
N ASN A 233 -3.97 -1.89 -7.90
CA ASN A 233 -3.95 -3.32 -8.19
C ASN A 233 -2.63 -3.94 -7.78
N VAL A 234 -2.65 -5.23 -7.46
CA VAL A 234 -1.45 -5.97 -7.06
C VAL A 234 -1.21 -7.13 -7.99
N THR A 235 0.01 -7.25 -8.47
CA THR A 235 0.46 -8.35 -9.34
C THR A 235 1.80 -8.89 -8.85
N SER A 236 2.26 -10.00 -9.43
CA SER A 236 3.66 -10.42 -9.28
C SER A 236 4.60 -9.34 -9.84
N ALA A 237 5.85 -9.29 -9.36
CA ALA A 237 6.79 -8.27 -9.80
C ALA A 237 7.21 -8.39 -11.29
N ALA A 238 7.02 -9.56 -11.91
CA ALA A 238 7.30 -9.78 -13.32
C ALA A 238 6.16 -9.31 -14.25
N ALA A 239 4.98 -9.00 -13.72
CA ALA A 239 3.85 -8.56 -14.54
C ALA A 239 4.17 -7.26 -15.28
N TYR A 240 3.67 -7.15 -16.51
CA TYR A 240 3.83 -5.97 -17.35
C TYR A 240 2.91 -4.84 -16.89
N ASP A 241 3.50 -3.69 -16.59
CA ASP A 241 2.81 -2.53 -16.02
C ASP A 241 1.72 -2.00 -16.97
N GLY A 242 2.02 -1.91 -18.27
CA GLY A 242 1.08 -1.41 -19.26
C GLY A 242 -0.24 -2.17 -19.35
N ALA A 243 -0.28 -3.44 -18.92
CA ALA A 243 -1.52 -4.21 -18.88
C ALA A 243 -2.46 -3.82 -17.73
N GLN A 244 -1.97 -3.07 -16.74
CA GLN A 244 -2.70 -2.72 -15.52
C GLN A 244 -3.39 -1.37 -15.57
N LEU A 245 -3.15 -0.55 -16.60
CA LEU A 245 -3.72 0.81 -16.74
C LEU A 245 -5.23 0.82 -16.46
N ARG A 246 -5.96 -0.09 -17.12
CA ARG A 246 -7.42 -0.19 -17.05
C ARG A 246 -7.93 -0.67 -15.69
N ASN A 247 -7.09 -1.37 -14.93
CA ASN A 247 -7.44 -1.93 -13.63
C ASN A 247 -7.26 -0.92 -12.49
N VAL A 248 -6.55 0.18 -12.74
CA VAL A 248 -6.22 1.19 -11.71
C VAL A 248 -6.83 2.56 -11.99
N LEU A 249 -7.27 2.85 -13.22
CA LEU A 249 -7.96 4.10 -13.50
C LEU A 249 -9.32 4.16 -12.80
N ASP A 250 -9.55 5.26 -12.11
CA ASP A 250 -10.83 5.60 -11.52
C ASP A 250 -11.72 6.25 -12.58
N LYS A 251 -12.93 5.70 -12.73
CA LYS A 251 -13.94 6.22 -13.67
C LYS A 251 -14.69 7.43 -13.10
N ASN A 252 -14.63 7.64 -11.79
CA ASN A 252 -15.31 8.74 -11.12
C ASN A 252 -14.47 10.03 -11.08
N ASN A 253 -13.23 9.99 -11.57
CA ASN A 253 -12.41 11.18 -11.72
C ASN A 253 -13.03 12.07 -12.81
N THR A 254 -13.30 13.33 -12.47
CA THR A 254 -13.99 14.25 -13.38
C THR A 254 -13.08 14.81 -14.46
N SER A 255 -11.76 14.68 -14.31
CA SER A 255 -10.80 15.05 -15.34
C SER A 255 -10.41 13.84 -16.19
N SER A 256 -10.38 14.08 -17.50
CA SER A 256 -10.01 13.08 -18.50
C SER A 256 -8.50 12.83 -18.60
N THR A 257 -7.64 13.68 -18.03
CA THR A 257 -6.19 13.56 -18.27
C THR A 257 -5.53 12.43 -17.48
N VAL A 258 -4.75 11.61 -18.17
CA VAL A 258 -4.01 10.47 -17.61
C VAL A 258 -2.50 10.62 -17.86
N TRP A 259 -1.71 10.70 -16.80
CA TRP A 259 -0.25 10.67 -16.84
C TRP A 259 0.29 9.31 -16.44
N ALA A 260 1.17 8.74 -17.24
CA ALA A 260 1.83 7.47 -16.92
C ALA A 260 3.21 7.36 -17.61
N ASP A 261 3.94 6.31 -17.27
CA ASP A 261 5.24 5.99 -17.87
C ASP A 261 5.14 5.51 -19.33
N THR A 262 6.28 5.37 -20.00
CA THR A 262 6.34 4.86 -21.37
C THR A 262 5.87 3.41 -21.51
N ALA A 263 5.98 2.58 -20.48
CA ALA A 263 5.47 1.21 -20.49
C ALA A 263 3.94 1.16 -20.55
N TYR A 264 3.22 2.17 -20.07
CA TYR A 264 1.76 2.28 -20.25
C TYR A 264 1.35 2.71 -21.66
N ARG A 265 2.28 3.22 -22.49
CA ARG A 265 1.99 3.69 -23.86
C ARG A 265 2.02 2.55 -24.88
N SER A 266 0.88 1.88 -25.05
CA SER A 266 0.65 0.88 -26.10
C SER A 266 -0.51 1.32 -27.00
N LYS A 267 -0.53 0.90 -28.28
CA LYS A 267 -1.62 1.22 -29.22
C LYS A 267 -2.99 0.87 -28.62
N LYS A 268 -3.10 -0.34 -28.04
CA LYS A 268 -4.29 -0.83 -27.34
C LYS A 268 -4.70 0.00 -26.11
N ASN A 269 -3.77 0.66 -25.43
CA ASN A 269 -4.10 1.56 -24.33
C ASN A 269 -4.54 2.93 -24.84
N GLU A 270 -3.87 3.47 -25.86
CA GLU A 270 -4.23 4.76 -26.47
C GLU A 270 -5.65 4.71 -27.06
N GLU A 271 -5.95 3.69 -27.87
CA GLU A 271 -7.30 3.48 -28.43
C GLU A 271 -8.36 3.33 -27.35
N TRP A 272 -8.02 2.67 -26.24
CA TRP A 272 -8.95 2.50 -25.12
C TRP A 272 -9.16 3.79 -24.35
N LEU A 273 -8.11 4.59 -24.12
CA LEU A 273 -8.22 5.89 -23.46
C LEU A 273 -9.12 6.82 -24.26
N GLU A 274 -8.87 6.93 -25.57
CA GLU A 274 -9.67 7.73 -26.50
C GLU A 274 -11.14 7.29 -26.50
N LYS A 275 -11.39 5.97 -26.64
CA LYS A 275 -12.76 5.42 -26.62
C LYS A 275 -13.51 5.69 -25.31
N ASN A 276 -12.81 5.87 -24.20
CA ASN A 276 -13.42 6.12 -22.89
C ASN A 276 -13.33 7.60 -22.48
N GLY A 277 -13.01 8.51 -23.41
CA GLY A 277 -13.01 9.95 -23.17
C GLY A 277 -11.82 10.46 -22.36
N TYR A 278 -10.73 9.69 -22.25
CA TYR A 278 -9.51 10.10 -21.57
C TYR A 278 -8.54 10.81 -22.52
N VAL A 279 -7.82 11.81 -21.99
CA VAL A 279 -6.72 12.50 -22.68
C VAL A 279 -5.41 11.87 -22.23
N SER A 280 -4.73 11.21 -23.18
CA SER A 280 -3.46 10.54 -22.92
C SER A 280 -2.30 11.51 -22.85
N ASP A 281 -1.74 11.65 -21.66
CA ASP A 281 -0.54 12.42 -21.39
C ASP A 281 0.61 11.52 -20.88
N ILE A 282 0.61 10.31 -21.41
CA ILE A 282 1.58 9.25 -21.16
C ILE A 282 2.88 9.56 -21.91
N HIS A 283 4.03 9.22 -21.32
CA HIS A 283 5.33 9.48 -21.93
C HIS A 283 5.49 8.84 -23.32
N GLN A 284 6.09 9.57 -24.25
CA GLN A 284 6.43 9.04 -25.57
C GLN A 284 7.70 8.20 -25.52
N LYS A 285 7.69 7.05 -26.21
CA LYS A 285 8.85 6.17 -26.35
C LYS A 285 9.88 6.81 -27.27
N LYS A 286 11.16 6.61 -26.96
CA LYS A 286 12.26 6.96 -27.87
C LYS A 286 12.12 6.12 -29.15
N PRO A 287 12.17 6.72 -30.35
CA PRO A 287 12.18 5.96 -31.60
C PRO A 287 13.39 5.02 -31.69
N LYS A 288 13.22 3.86 -32.31
CA LYS A 288 14.31 2.89 -32.50
C LYS A 288 15.36 3.48 -33.46
N GLY A 289 16.64 3.43 -33.07
CA GLY A 289 17.76 3.84 -33.93
C GLY A 289 17.89 5.35 -34.17
N ARG A 290 17.07 6.19 -33.52
CA ARG A 290 17.13 7.66 -33.68
C ARG A 290 17.11 8.37 -32.32
N PRO A 291 17.72 9.56 -32.20
CA PRO A 291 17.55 10.40 -31.02
C PRO A 291 16.09 10.81 -30.84
N MET A 292 15.70 11.10 -29.60
CA MET A 292 14.38 11.68 -29.34
C MET A 292 14.39 13.12 -29.82
N SER A 293 13.34 13.55 -30.53
CA SER A 293 13.25 14.96 -30.95
C SER A 293 13.19 15.88 -29.74
N GLU A 294 13.74 17.09 -29.86
CA GLU A 294 13.73 18.07 -28.76
C GLU A 294 12.32 18.39 -28.28
N ALA A 295 11.37 18.55 -29.21
CA ALA A 295 9.97 18.79 -28.87
C ALA A 295 9.38 17.67 -27.99
N THR A 296 9.65 16.40 -28.34
CA THR A 296 9.21 15.24 -27.56
C THR A 296 9.91 15.17 -26.21
N SER A 297 11.20 15.47 -26.18
CA SER A 297 11.98 15.52 -24.94
C SER A 297 11.43 16.58 -23.98
N ARG A 298 11.17 17.80 -24.46
CA ARG A 298 10.57 18.89 -23.68
C ARG A 298 9.14 18.54 -23.21
N ALA A 299 8.35 17.87 -24.06
CA ALA A 299 7.01 17.40 -23.67
C ALA A 299 7.06 16.32 -22.59
N ASN A 300 7.93 15.32 -22.73
CA ASN A 300 8.18 14.31 -21.70
C ASN A 300 8.69 14.96 -20.40
N GLY A 301 9.59 15.95 -20.47
CA GLY A 301 10.05 16.71 -19.31
C GLY A 301 8.91 17.40 -18.55
N ARG A 302 7.95 18.00 -19.26
CA ARG A 302 6.72 18.58 -18.65
C ARG A 302 5.86 17.49 -17.99
N ARG A 303 5.69 16.33 -18.63
CA ARG A 303 4.95 15.19 -18.07
C ARG A 303 5.62 14.60 -16.83
N SER A 304 6.95 14.52 -16.81
CA SER A 304 7.73 14.06 -15.64
C SER A 304 7.47 14.91 -14.41
N LYS A 305 7.41 16.25 -14.54
CA LYS A 305 7.09 17.15 -13.41
C LYS A 305 5.75 16.81 -12.76
N THR A 306 4.74 16.47 -13.57
CA THR A 306 3.43 16.07 -13.05
C THR A 306 3.47 14.65 -12.47
N ARG A 307 4.17 13.71 -13.12
CA ARG A 307 4.29 12.34 -12.60
C ARG A 307 5.01 12.24 -11.27
N ALA A 308 5.98 13.12 -11.00
CA ALA A 308 6.76 13.11 -9.75
C ALA A 308 5.89 13.09 -8.48
N PHE A 309 4.65 13.58 -8.53
CA PHE A 309 3.73 13.52 -7.39
C PHE A 309 3.43 12.09 -6.91
N VAL A 310 3.40 11.09 -7.79
CA VAL A 310 3.18 9.68 -7.39
C VAL A 310 4.37 9.10 -6.64
N GLU A 311 5.57 9.66 -6.88
CA GLU A 311 6.78 9.23 -6.18
C GLU A 311 6.71 9.55 -4.70
N HIS A 312 5.98 10.59 -4.28
CA HIS A 312 5.77 10.88 -2.86
C HIS A 312 4.99 9.77 -2.15
N VAL A 313 3.98 9.21 -2.81
CA VAL A 313 3.19 8.08 -2.29
C VAL A 313 4.09 6.87 -2.08
N PHE A 314 4.86 6.51 -3.11
CA PHE A 314 5.75 5.36 -3.04
C PHE A 314 6.96 5.59 -2.15
N ALA A 315 7.45 6.82 -2.01
CA ALA A 315 8.50 7.19 -1.08
C ALA A 315 8.00 6.95 0.35
N GLN A 316 6.81 7.43 0.72
CA GLN A 316 6.24 7.18 2.04
C GLN A 316 6.06 5.68 2.32
N GLN A 317 5.59 4.91 1.34
CA GLN A 317 5.45 3.45 1.49
C GLN A 317 6.80 2.74 1.69
N LYS A 318 7.86 3.19 1.00
CA LYS A 318 9.19 2.56 1.10
C LYS A 318 9.95 3.00 2.35
N SER A 319 9.99 4.30 2.63
CA SER A 319 10.85 4.86 3.69
C SER A 319 10.14 4.84 5.03
N ARG A 320 8.99 5.51 5.15
CA ARG A 320 8.29 5.66 6.43
C ARG A 320 7.59 4.38 6.86
N MET A 321 6.89 3.73 5.92
CA MET A 321 6.13 2.51 6.23
C MET A 321 6.96 1.23 6.15
N GLY A 322 8.17 1.28 5.56
CA GLY A 322 9.01 0.09 5.36
C GLY A 322 8.27 -1.07 4.70
N LEU A 323 7.44 -0.80 3.69
CA LEU A 323 6.47 -1.76 3.15
C LEU A 323 7.17 -3.01 2.61
N PHE A 324 6.85 -4.15 3.24
CA PHE A 324 7.41 -5.46 2.93
C PHE A 324 6.33 -6.55 3.07
N VAL A 325 6.24 -7.45 2.09
CA VAL A 325 5.25 -8.53 2.08
C VAL A 325 5.85 -9.78 2.70
N ARG A 326 5.50 -10.06 3.95
CA ARG A 326 5.91 -11.27 4.69
C ARG A 326 5.00 -12.47 4.45
N THR A 327 3.81 -12.23 3.90
CA THR A 327 2.79 -13.25 3.68
C THR A 327 3.00 -13.99 2.37
N ILE A 328 2.62 -15.27 2.35
CA ILE A 328 2.71 -16.12 1.17
C ILE A 328 1.41 -16.04 0.36
N GLY A 329 1.56 -15.77 -0.94
CA GLY A 329 0.48 -15.81 -1.94
C GLY A 329 -0.15 -14.44 -2.25
N ILE A 330 -0.63 -14.31 -3.48
CA ILE A 330 -1.10 -13.04 -4.05
C ILE A 330 -2.29 -12.44 -3.29
N ALA A 331 -3.21 -13.27 -2.77
CA ALA A 331 -4.38 -12.78 -2.02
C ALA A 331 -3.98 -12.06 -0.72
N ARG A 332 -3.01 -12.60 0.01
CA ARG A 332 -2.49 -12.00 1.23
C ARG A 332 -1.60 -10.79 0.92
N ALA A 333 -0.77 -10.89 -0.13
CA ALA A 333 0.02 -9.76 -0.62
C ALA A 333 -0.88 -8.57 -1.00
N ARG A 334 -1.98 -8.84 -1.71
CA ARG A 334 -3.00 -7.86 -2.07
C ARG A 334 -3.64 -7.23 -0.84
N THR A 335 -3.97 -8.01 0.17
CA THR A 335 -4.48 -7.50 1.45
C THR A 335 -3.46 -6.58 2.14
N LYS A 336 -2.19 -7.01 2.26
CA LYS A 336 -1.13 -6.22 2.90
C LYS A 336 -0.85 -4.91 2.18
N ILE A 337 -0.72 -4.93 0.85
CA ILE A 337 -0.47 -3.75 0.03
C ILE A 337 -1.69 -2.83 0.00
N GLY A 338 -2.89 -3.39 -0.12
CA GLY A 338 -4.14 -2.61 -0.06
C GLY A 338 -4.31 -1.89 1.28
N MET A 339 -4.00 -2.56 2.39
CA MET A 339 -3.97 -1.93 3.72
C MET A 339 -2.91 -0.83 3.81
N ALA A 340 -1.76 -1.00 3.17
CA ALA A 340 -0.74 0.05 3.10
C ALA A 340 -1.18 1.26 2.26
N ASN A 341 -1.84 1.02 1.12
CA ASN A 341 -2.45 2.08 0.32
C ASN A 341 -3.53 2.84 1.11
N LEU A 342 -4.36 2.12 1.86
CA LEU A 342 -5.40 2.72 2.70
C LEU A 342 -4.78 3.53 3.85
N ALA A 343 -3.81 2.97 4.57
CA ALA A 343 -3.10 3.67 5.65
C ALA A 343 -2.40 4.94 5.13
N TYR A 344 -1.79 4.89 3.94
CA TYR A 344 -1.28 6.08 3.26
C TYR A 344 -2.38 7.13 3.09
N ASN A 345 -3.53 6.76 2.50
CA ASN A 345 -4.65 7.68 2.31
C ASN A 345 -5.18 8.27 3.63
N LEU A 346 -5.27 7.48 4.71
CA LEU A 346 -5.65 7.98 6.03
C LEU A 346 -4.68 9.07 6.50
N THR A 347 -3.37 8.82 6.45
CA THR A 347 -2.37 9.82 6.86
C THR A 347 -2.37 11.05 5.95
N ARG A 348 -2.63 10.86 4.65
CA ARG A 348 -2.69 11.94 3.67
C ARG A 348 -3.91 12.82 3.89
N PHE A 349 -5.04 12.22 4.25
CA PHE A 349 -6.26 12.95 4.64
C PHE A 349 -6.02 13.80 5.89
N VAL A 350 -5.45 13.22 6.96
CA VAL A 350 -5.06 13.98 8.17
C VAL A 350 -4.16 15.16 7.84
N TRP A 351 -3.20 14.97 6.94
CA TRP A 351 -2.32 16.05 6.51
C TRP A 351 -3.08 17.18 5.79
N HIS A 352 -4.09 16.87 4.97
CA HIS A 352 -4.91 17.89 4.32
C HIS A 352 -5.78 18.64 5.32
N GLU A 353 -6.45 17.93 6.22
CA GLU A 353 -7.30 18.52 7.27
C GLU A 353 -6.49 19.45 8.20
N GLY A 354 -5.23 19.08 8.50
CA GLY A 354 -4.32 19.93 9.26
C GLY A 354 -3.91 21.21 8.53
N ARG A 355 -3.91 21.22 7.19
CA ARG A 355 -3.60 22.42 6.38
C ARG A 355 -4.80 23.35 6.24
N THR A 356 -6.01 22.81 6.18
CA THR A 356 -7.24 23.61 6.10
C THR A 356 -7.57 24.29 7.44
N ALA A 357 -7.20 23.67 8.57
CA ALA A 357 -7.38 24.27 9.90
C ALA A 357 -6.40 25.42 10.22
N SER A 358 -5.36 25.61 9.40
CA SER A 358 -4.34 26.65 9.57
C SER A 358 -4.48 27.81 8.57
N ALA A 359 -5.65 27.93 7.94
CA ALA A 359 -6.00 28.99 7.00
C ALA A 359 -6.99 30.00 7.61
#